data_AF-A0A2H6KF47-F1
#
_entry.id   AF-A0A2H6KF47-F1
#
_cell.length_a   1.000
_cell.length_b   1.000
_cell.length_c   1.000
_cell.angle_alpha   90.00
_cell.angle_beta   90.00
_cell.angle_gamma   90.00
#
_symmetry.space_group_name_H-M   'P 1'
#
loop_
_entity.id
_entity.type
_entity.pdbx_description
1 polymer ?
#
loop_
_entity_poly.entity_id
_entity_poly.type
_entity_poly.pdbx_seq_one_letter_code
_entity_poly.pdbx_strand_id
1 'polypeptide(L)'
;MAKGLRAKTLRRFRTAKRQIIAEAVEAPRLREANKKVRLLQRGIDVTPKPKPNKFLEPDNPEAVIPKRVVQPAIDLRSEAVPLSGLAGMYNRRKFTPEEVKESHFLSVVQKHLLPVKGEIAMDTDEVPQEVSSTARQGNYRRGKAHAHAMKKLNALKRSKR
;
A
#
# COMPACT_ATOMS: atom_id res chain seq x y z
N MET A 1 -9.82 -7.29 30.09
CA MET A 1 -10.04 -5.84 29.93
C MET A 1 -9.67 -5.39 28.52
N ALA A 2 -10.63 -4.83 27.78
CA ALA A 2 -10.35 -4.23 26.47
C ALA A 2 -9.60 -2.89 26.62
N LYS A 3 -8.79 -2.53 25.62
CA LYS A 3 -8.10 -1.23 25.59
C LYS A 3 -9.07 -0.13 25.13
N GLY A 4 -9.01 1.05 25.75
CA GLY A 4 -9.86 2.18 25.35
C GLY A 4 -9.50 2.78 23.98
N LEU A 5 -10.42 3.54 23.38
CA LEU A 5 -10.26 4.17 22.06
C LEU A 5 -9.02 5.07 21.95
N ARG A 6 -8.59 5.70 23.05
CA ARG A 6 -7.42 6.60 23.07
C ARG A 6 -6.10 5.87 23.31
N ALA A 7 -6.11 4.55 23.51
CA ALA A 7 -4.91 3.76 23.69
C ALA A 7 -3.94 3.96 22.53
N LYS A 8 -2.68 4.25 22.87
CA LYS A 8 -1.65 4.63 21.87
C LYS A 8 -1.36 3.49 20.90
N THR A 9 -1.37 2.23 21.36
CA THR A 9 -1.20 1.04 20.51
C THR A 9 -2.31 0.94 19.45
N LEU A 10 -3.58 1.01 19.86
CA LEU A 10 -4.72 0.99 18.94
C LEU A 10 -4.76 2.20 17.99
N ARG A 11 -4.30 3.37 18.45
CA ARG A 11 -4.13 4.53 17.55
C ARG A 11 -3.11 4.24 16.45
N ARG A 12 -1.98 3.61 16.77
CA ARG A 12 -0.93 3.25 15.79
C ARG A 12 -1.40 2.21 14.77
N PHE A 13 -2.09 1.16 15.21
CA PHE A 13 -2.67 0.20 14.28
C PHE A 13 -3.68 0.86 13.34
N ARG A 14 -4.50 1.79 13.84
CA ARG A 14 -5.43 2.55 12.99
C ARG A 14 -4.71 3.44 11.99
N THR A 15 -3.61 4.10 12.36
CA THR A 15 -2.84 4.92 11.41
C THR A 15 -2.23 4.07 10.31
N ALA A 16 -1.67 2.89 10.64
CA ALA A 16 -1.13 1.97 9.65
C ALA A 16 -2.23 1.46 8.69
N LYS A 17 -3.41 1.09 9.20
CA LYS A 17 -4.55 0.69 8.36
C LYS A 17 -5.03 1.81 7.43
N ARG A 18 -5.03 3.06 7.92
CA ARG A 18 -5.42 4.22 7.10
C ARG A 18 -4.51 4.44 5.90
N GLN A 19 -3.21 4.16 6.02
CA GLN A 19 -2.28 4.28 4.89
C GLN A 19 -2.65 3.32 3.76
N ILE A 20 -2.95 2.06 4.08
CA ILE A 20 -3.42 1.09 3.07
C ILE A 20 -4.72 1.54 2.43
N ILE A 21 -5.69 2.00 3.22
CA ILE A 21 -6.99 2.44 2.69
C ILE A 21 -6.81 3.66 1.78
N ALA A 22 -5.95 4.60 2.17
CA ALA A 22 -5.64 5.78 1.38
C ALA A 22 -5.04 5.40 0.01
N GLU A 23 -4.11 4.44 0.00
CA GLU A 23 -3.46 3.97 -1.23
C GLU A 23 -4.39 3.11 -2.10
N ALA A 24 -5.06 2.13 -1.51
CA ALA A 24 -5.83 1.13 -2.24
C ALA A 24 -7.22 1.64 -2.67
N VAL A 25 -7.83 2.55 -1.91
CA VAL A 25 -9.23 2.97 -2.12
C VAL A 25 -9.33 4.45 -2.45
N GLU A 26 -8.72 5.32 -1.65
CA GLU A 26 -8.91 6.77 -1.80
C GLU A 26 -8.18 7.31 -3.03
N ALA A 27 -6.92 6.93 -3.22
CA ALA A 27 -6.11 7.37 -4.35
C ALA A 27 -6.73 7.05 -5.73
N PRO A 28 -7.18 5.82 -6.04
CA PRO A 28 -7.82 5.54 -7.33
C PRO A 28 -9.13 6.33 -7.50
N ARG A 29 -9.96 6.44 -6.45
CA ARG A 29 -11.21 7.22 -6.49
C ARG A 29 -10.94 8.70 -6.76
N LEU A 30 -9.93 9.28 -6.13
CA LEU A 30 -9.53 10.67 -6.36
C LEU A 30 -9.01 10.87 -7.79
N ARG A 31 -8.23 9.93 -8.32
CA ARG A 31 -7.76 9.98 -9.72
C ARG A 31 -8.93 9.93 -10.70
N GLU A 32 -9.91 9.06 -10.47
CA GLU A 32 -11.11 8.97 -11.29
C GLU A 32 -11.96 10.24 -11.20
N ALA A 33 -12.20 10.76 -10.00
CA ALA A 33 -12.93 12.01 -9.80
C ALA A 33 -12.24 13.17 -10.52
N ASN A 34 -10.92 13.31 -10.39
CA ASN A 34 -10.15 14.33 -11.09
C ASN A 34 -10.24 14.20 -12.62
N LYS A 35 -10.21 12.98 -13.16
CA LYS A 35 -10.42 12.75 -14.59
C LYS A 35 -11.81 13.23 -15.04
N LYS A 36 -12.87 12.92 -14.28
CA LYS A 36 -14.24 13.35 -14.57
C LYS A 36 -14.35 14.88 -14.56
N VAL A 37 -13.80 15.53 -13.54
CA VAL A 37 -13.80 17.00 -13.43
C VAL A 37 -13.10 17.64 -14.64
N ARG A 38 -11.95 17.11 -15.07
CA ARG A 38 -11.23 17.63 -16.25
C ARG A 38 -12.01 17.46 -17.55
N LEU A 39 -12.77 16.38 -17.71
CA LEU A 39 -13.61 16.17 -18.89
C LEU A 39 -14.79 17.14 -18.90
N LEU A 40 -15.44 17.35 -17.75
CA LEU A 40 -16.52 18.34 -17.59
C LEU A 40 -16.04 19.76 -17.88
N GLN A 41 -14.83 20.13 -17.43
CA GLN A 41 -14.22 21.44 -17.74
C GLN A 41 -14.02 21.65 -19.24
N ARG A 42 -13.85 20.58 -20.02
CA ARG A 42 -13.73 20.63 -21.48
C ARG A 42 -15.09 20.61 -22.20
N GLY A 43 -16.19 20.61 -21.45
CA GLY A 43 -17.55 20.50 -21.99
C GLY A 43 -17.94 19.09 -22.44
N ILE A 44 -17.14 18.07 -22.12
CA ILE A 44 -17.46 16.68 -22.45
C ILE A 44 -18.36 16.13 -21.35
N ASP A 45 -19.52 15.62 -21.73
CA ASP A 45 -20.47 15.03 -20.80
C ASP A 45 -19.97 13.65 -20.32
N VAL A 46 -19.89 13.46 -19.00
CA VAL A 46 -19.27 12.27 -18.36
C VAL A 46 -20.31 11.37 -17.71
N THR A 47 -21.60 11.67 -17.90
CA THR A 47 -22.69 10.89 -17.32
C THR A 47 -22.67 9.46 -17.89
N PRO A 48 -22.51 8.43 -17.04
CA PRO A 48 -22.51 7.05 -17.52
C PRO A 48 -23.91 6.69 -17.98
N LYS A 49 -24.08 6.41 -19.28
CA LYS A 49 -25.34 5.92 -19.81
C LYS A 49 -25.57 4.48 -19.32
N PRO A 50 -26.67 4.19 -18.60
CA PRO A 50 -26.95 2.83 -18.15
C PRO A 50 -27.17 1.93 -19.36
N LYS A 51 -26.57 0.75 -19.35
CA LYS A 51 -26.82 -0.26 -20.40
C LYS A 51 -28.16 -0.95 -20.13
N PRO A 52 -28.91 -1.33 -21.18
CA PRO A 52 -30.17 -2.03 -21.01
C PRO A 52 -29.95 -3.40 -20.35
N ASN A 53 -30.94 -3.84 -19.56
CA ASN A 53 -30.87 -5.11 -18.84
C ASN A 53 -31.33 -6.25 -19.73
N LYS A 54 -30.46 -7.23 -19.96
CA LYS A 54 -30.73 -8.38 -20.84
C LYS A 54 -31.90 -9.25 -20.37
N PHE A 55 -32.23 -9.24 -19.07
CA PHE A 55 -33.39 -9.97 -18.55
C PHE A 55 -34.73 -9.30 -18.90
N LEU A 56 -34.73 -7.98 -19.10
CA LEU A 56 -35.94 -7.23 -19.48
C LEU A 56 -36.11 -7.17 -20.99
N GLU A 57 -34.99 -6.99 -21.71
CA GLU A 57 -34.96 -6.91 -23.18
C GLU A 57 -34.05 -8.01 -23.74
N PRO A 58 -34.54 -9.24 -23.87
CA PRO A 58 -33.74 -10.37 -24.34
C PRO A 58 -33.27 -10.19 -25.79
N ASP A 59 -34.03 -9.49 -26.63
CA ASP A 59 -33.74 -9.34 -28.06
C ASP A 59 -32.73 -8.23 -28.36
N ASN A 60 -32.53 -7.28 -27.45
CA ASN A 60 -31.62 -6.16 -27.64
C ASN A 60 -30.14 -6.62 -27.58
N PRO A 61 -29.33 -6.46 -28.63
CA PRO A 61 -27.93 -6.91 -28.65
C PRO A 61 -27.01 -6.08 -27.73
N GLU A 62 -27.38 -4.84 -27.40
CA GLU A 62 -26.61 -3.96 -26.51
C GLU A 62 -26.88 -4.23 -25.02
N ALA A 63 -27.90 -5.03 -24.72
CA ALA A 63 -28.30 -5.33 -23.37
C ALA A 63 -27.32 -6.30 -22.68
N VAL A 64 -26.98 -5.97 -21.44
CA VAL A 64 -25.97 -6.70 -20.65
C VAL A 64 -26.64 -7.41 -19.48
N ILE A 65 -26.21 -8.65 -19.21
CA ILE A 65 -26.62 -9.38 -18.01
C ILE A 65 -25.92 -8.71 -16.81
N PRO A 66 -26.66 -8.15 -15.83
CA PRO A 66 -26.04 -7.56 -14.66
C PRO A 66 -25.25 -8.63 -13.88
N LYS A 67 -23.94 -8.43 -13.76
CA LYS A 67 -23.04 -9.28 -12.98
C LYS A 67 -22.63 -8.56 -11.71
N ARG A 68 -22.60 -9.28 -10.59
CA ARG A 68 -22.00 -8.77 -9.35
C ARG A 68 -20.50 -8.63 -9.56
N VAL A 69 -19.98 -7.41 -9.46
CA VAL A 69 -18.54 -7.16 -9.47
C VAL A 69 -17.96 -7.61 -8.13
N VAL A 70 -17.08 -8.61 -8.16
CA VAL A 70 -16.34 -9.04 -6.96
C VAL A 70 -15.28 -7.99 -6.66
N GLN A 71 -15.41 -7.31 -5.52
CA GLN A 71 -14.38 -6.39 -5.05
C GLN A 71 -13.35 -7.18 -4.25
N PRO A 72 -12.04 -7.05 -4.55
CA PRO A 72 -11.01 -7.74 -3.79
C PRO A 72 -11.02 -7.26 -2.34
N ALA A 73 -11.04 -8.20 -1.39
CA ALA A 73 -11.02 -7.88 0.02
C ALA A 73 -9.64 -7.34 0.43
N ILE A 74 -9.63 -6.21 1.13
CA ILE A 74 -8.40 -5.65 1.71
C ILE A 74 -8.10 -6.38 3.02
N ASP A 75 -6.94 -7.04 3.11
CA ASP A 75 -6.52 -7.67 4.37
C ASP A 75 -5.94 -6.61 5.32
N LEU A 76 -6.61 -6.43 6.47
CA LEU A 76 -6.22 -5.50 7.53
C LEU A 76 -5.74 -6.23 8.79
N ARG A 77 -5.43 -7.53 8.71
CA ARG A 77 -4.70 -8.25 9.77
C ARG A 77 -3.32 -7.63 9.95
N SER A 78 -2.78 -7.72 11.16
CA SER A 78 -1.46 -7.16 11.45
C SER A 78 -0.39 -7.70 10.50
N GLU A 79 -0.44 -8.98 10.14
CA GLU A 79 0.57 -9.59 9.26
C GLU A 79 0.66 -8.94 7.87
N ALA A 80 -0.49 -8.55 7.30
CA ALA A 80 -0.57 -7.94 5.97
C ALA A 80 -0.32 -6.42 5.97
N VAL A 81 -0.43 -5.76 7.13
CA VAL A 81 -0.36 -4.30 7.24
C VAL A 81 1.11 -3.86 7.44
N PRO A 82 1.69 -3.05 6.54
CA PRO A 82 3.02 -2.49 6.74
C PRO A 82 3.01 -1.63 8.02
N LEU A 83 4.16 -1.58 8.71
CA LEU A 83 4.35 -0.85 9.98
C LEU A 83 3.55 -1.38 11.19
N SER A 84 2.67 -2.36 11.03
CA SER A 84 1.87 -2.93 12.12
C SER A 84 2.76 -3.62 13.19
N GLY A 85 3.81 -4.33 12.75
CA GLY A 85 4.78 -4.99 13.62
C GLY A 85 5.57 -4.00 14.46
N LEU A 86 5.59 -2.73 14.05
CA LEU A 86 6.25 -1.62 14.73
C LEU A 86 5.28 -0.82 15.62
N ALA A 87 4.00 -1.20 15.70
CA ALA A 87 3.00 -0.52 16.55
C ALA A 87 3.03 -0.95 18.05
N GLY A 88 3.93 -1.88 18.42
CA GLY A 88 4.10 -2.41 19.77
C GLY A 88 4.60 -1.43 20.85
N MET A 89 4.53 -1.87 22.11
CA MET A 89 4.74 -1.05 23.31
C MET A 89 6.16 -0.44 23.43
N TYR A 90 7.16 -1.07 22.81
CA TYR A 90 8.57 -0.65 22.90
C TYR A 90 9.18 -0.24 21.55
N ASN A 91 8.37 -0.15 20.50
CA ASN A 91 8.87 0.12 19.16
C ASN A 91 9.04 1.62 18.91
N ARG A 92 10.00 1.95 18.04
CA ARG A 92 10.33 3.31 17.63
C ARG A 92 9.10 3.97 16.99
N ARG A 93 8.91 5.27 17.28
CA ARG A 93 7.67 6.02 16.97
C ARG A 93 7.74 6.86 15.69
N LYS A 94 8.95 7.13 15.19
CA LYS A 94 9.24 7.98 14.04
C LYS A 94 10.13 7.19 13.10
N PHE A 95 9.64 7.00 11.88
CA PHE A 95 10.30 6.22 10.85
C PHE A 95 10.93 7.16 9.84
N THR A 96 12.09 6.78 9.30
CA THR A 96 12.60 7.41 8.09
C THR A 96 11.71 6.99 6.91
N PRO A 97 11.61 7.80 5.85
CA PRO A 97 10.86 7.42 4.65
C PRO A 97 11.39 6.11 4.03
N GLU A 98 12.68 5.82 4.21
CA GLU A 98 13.32 4.56 3.81
C GLU A 98 12.79 3.36 4.60
N GLU A 99 12.73 3.45 5.93
CA GLU A 99 12.20 2.39 6.80
C GLU A 99 10.71 2.08 6.48
N VAL A 100 9.95 3.08 6.03
CA VAL A 100 8.57 2.88 5.56
C VAL A 100 8.56 2.04 4.28
N LYS A 101 9.38 2.39 3.28
CA LYS A 101 9.51 1.62 2.03
C LYS A 101 9.96 0.19 2.30
N GLU A 102 10.93 -0.01 3.18
CA GLU A 102 11.41 -1.35 3.58
C GLU A 102 10.31 -2.18 4.26
N SER A 103 9.48 -1.55 5.09
CA SER A 103 8.37 -2.24 5.76
C SER A 103 7.29 -2.73 4.78
N HIS A 104 7.04 -1.97 3.70
CA HIS A 104 6.16 -2.41 2.61
C HIS A 104 6.77 -3.61 1.85
N PHE A 105 8.09 -3.67 1.71
CA PHE A 105 8.78 -4.81 1.12
C PHE A 105 8.72 -6.07 2.01
N LEU A 106 8.81 -5.90 3.34
CA LEU A 106 8.76 -7.02 4.29
C LEU A 106 7.35 -7.59 4.50
N SER A 107 6.28 -6.77 4.39
CA SER A 107 4.91 -7.28 4.37
C SER A 107 4.55 -8.06 3.09
N VAL A 108 5.40 -7.96 2.09
CA VAL A 108 5.21 -8.46 0.72
C VAL A 108 5.90 -9.81 0.49
N VAL A 109 6.33 -10.52 1.55
CA VAL A 109 6.96 -11.86 1.45
C VAL A 109 6.05 -12.94 0.85
N GLN A 110 4.81 -12.63 0.46
CA GLN A 110 4.07 -13.37 -0.58
C GLN A 110 4.06 -12.61 -1.91
N LYS A 111 5.15 -12.72 -2.68
CA LYS A 111 5.24 -12.22 -4.07
C LYS A 111 5.63 -13.31 -5.06
N HIS A 112 4.98 -14.47 -4.96
CA HIS A 112 4.92 -15.44 -6.05
C HIS A 112 3.86 -15.04 -7.10
N LEU A 113 3.27 -13.84 -7.02
CA LEU A 113 2.13 -13.39 -7.84
C LEU A 113 2.36 -12.04 -8.53
N LEU A 114 3.60 -11.57 -8.67
CA LEU A 114 3.89 -10.51 -9.63
C LEU A 114 4.69 -11.07 -10.81
N PRO A 115 4.30 -10.75 -12.05
CA PRO A 115 5.02 -11.22 -13.23
C PRO A 115 6.45 -10.69 -13.20
N VAL A 116 7.38 -11.57 -13.57
CA VAL A 116 8.72 -11.16 -14.00
C VAL A 116 8.54 -10.39 -15.31
N LYS A 117 9.06 -9.16 -15.38
CA LYS A 117 9.50 -8.40 -16.59
C LYS A 117 9.39 -6.89 -16.31
N GLY A 118 10.30 -6.01 -16.71
CA GLY A 118 11.26 -6.14 -17.80
C GLY A 118 10.71 -5.73 -19.17
N GLU A 119 9.42 -5.39 -19.30
CA GLU A 119 8.81 -5.05 -20.61
C GLU A 119 7.68 -4.04 -20.45
N ILE A 120 7.98 -2.83 -19.98
CA ILE A 120 7.34 -1.59 -20.48
C ILE A 120 8.44 -0.54 -20.50
N ALA A 121 9.09 -0.40 -21.65
CA ALA A 121 9.94 0.75 -21.93
C ALA A 121 9.02 1.99 -21.99
N MET A 122 9.09 2.82 -20.95
CA MET A 122 8.80 4.23 -21.09
C MET A 122 10.13 4.92 -20.84
N ASP A 123 10.72 5.44 -21.91
CA ASP A 123 11.92 6.27 -21.86
C ASP A 123 11.58 7.53 -21.07
N THR A 124 11.98 7.55 -19.80
CA THR A 124 12.15 8.78 -19.04
C THR A 124 13.62 8.88 -18.75
N ASP A 125 14.27 9.88 -19.36
CA ASP A 125 15.66 10.27 -19.10
C ASP A 125 15.80 10.69 -17.62
N GLU A 126 15.93 9.73 -16.73
CA GLU A 126 16.30 9.96 -15.34
C GLU A 126 17.82 9.81 -15.22
N VAL A 127 18.51 10.93 -15.44
CA VAL A 127 19.91 11.09 -15.02
C VAL A 127 19.98 10.74 -13.52
N PRO A 128 20.81 9.79 -13.09
CA PRO A 128 20.91 9.42 -11.68
C PRO A 128 21.50 10.60 -10.89
N GLN A 129 20.64 11.37 -10.22
CA GLN A 129 21.10 12.31 -9.21
C GLN A 129 21.49 11.55 -7.96
N GLU A 130 22.78 11.55 -7.63
CA GLU A 130 23.27 11.09 -6.33
C GLU A 130 22.71 11.99 -5.24
N VAL A 131 21.71 11.50 -4.51
CA VAL A 131 21.14 12.20 -3.36
C VAL A 131 22.09 12.03 -2.17
N SER A 132 23.08 12.92 -2.06
CA SER A 132 23.92 13.01 -0.86
C SER A 132 23.13 13.71 0.26
N SER A 133 22.63 12.94 1.23
CA SER A 133 21.95 13.52 2.39
C SER A 133 22.96 14.27 3.29
N THR A 134 22.67 15.54 3.62
CA THR A 134 23.42 16.36 4.60
C THR A 134 23.08 16.01 6.05
N ALA A 135 22.67 14.76 6.32
CA ALA A 135 22.39 14.30 7.66
C ALA A 135 23.72 14.22 8.43
N ARG A 136 23.84 15.00 9.52
CA ARG A 136 24.98 14.93 10.45
C ARG A 136 25.26 13.46 10.77
N GLN A 137 26.46 12.98 10.44
CA GLN A 137 27.02 11.66 10.81
C GLN A 137 27.25 11.57 12.34
N GLY A 138 26.26 11.93 13.14
CA GLY A 138 26.34 12.02 14.59
C GLY A 138 25.53 10.91 15.24
N ASN A 139 26.23 9.85 15.66
CA ASN A 139 25.83 8.96 16.76
C ASN A 139 24.42 8.36 16.70
N TYR A 140 24.10 7.62 15.64
CA TYR A 140 23.12 6.54 15.80
C TYR A 140 23.74 5.48 16.72
N ARG A 141 23.54 5.61 18.04
CA ARG A 141 23.77 4.49 18.97
C ARG A 141 22.92 3.33 18.47
N ARG A 142 23.56 2.35 17.81
CA ARG A 142 22.90 1.11 17.35
C ARG A 142 22.18 0.53 18.56
N GLY A 143 20.87 0.71 18.59
CA GLY A 143 20.06 0.33 19.74
C GLY A 143 20.15 -1.17 19.98
N LYS A 144 19.88 -1.61 21.21
CA LYS A 144 19.85 -3.04 21.59
C LYS A 144 18.96 -3.88 20.65
N ALA A 145 17.94 -3.27 20.05
CA ALA A 145 17.08 -3.88 19.04
C ALA A 145 17.83 -4.28 17.74
N HIS A 146 18.76 -3.46 17.26
CA HIS A 146 19.56 -3.76 16.08
C HIS A 146 20.53 -4.92 16.34
N ALA A 147 21.16 -4.92 17.52
CA ALA A 147 22.01 -6.04 17.95
C ALA A 147 21.21 -7.36 18.07
N HIS A 148 19.99 -7.29 18.62
CA HIS A 148 19.10 -8.44 18.73
C HIS A 148 18.63 -8.95 17.36
N ALA A 149 18.27 -8.05 16.44
CA ALA A 149 17.90 -8.41 15.07
C ALA A 149 19.06 -9.09 14.33
N MET A 150 20.27 -8.54 14.42
CA MET A 150 21.48 -9.11 13.81
C MET A 150 21.83 -10.48 14.40
N LYS A 151 21.70 -10.66 15.72
CA LYS A 151 21.92 -11.96 16.37
C LYS A 151 20.94 -13.03 15.87
N LYS A 152 19.67 -12.66 15.68
CA LYS A 152 18.62 -13.56 15.16
C LYS A 152 18.85 -13.91 13.69
N LEU A 153 19.27 -12.94 12.88
CA LEU A 153 19.58 -13.12 11.46
C LEU A 153 20.81 -14.04 11.28
N ASN A 154 21.84 -13.87 12.11
CA ASN A 154 23.03 -14.72 12.10
C ASN A 154 22.73 -16.15 12.56
N ALA A 155 21.83 -16.34 13.54
CA ALA A 155 21.40 -17.67 13.96
C ALA A 155 20.66 -18.43 12.82
N LEU A 156 19.78 -17.74 12.09
CA LEU A 156 19.09 -18.30 10.92
C LEU A 156 20.06 -18.69 9.79
N LYS A 157 21.10 -17.88 9.56
CA LYS A 157 22.14 -18.20 8.56
C LYS A 157 22.99 -19.41 8.95
N ARG A 158 23.24 -19.61 10.26
CA ARG A 158 23.98 -20.78 10.78
C ARG A 158 23.17 -22.06 10.75
N SER A 159 21.85 -21.98 10.91
CA SER A 159 20.94 -23.14 10.83
C SER A 159 20.68 -23.63 9.40
N LYS A 160 21.03 -22.81 8.38
CA LYS A 160 20.85 -23.15 6.96
C LYS A 160 22.13 -23.64 6.26
N ARG A 161 23.24 -23.68 6.99
CA ARG A 161 24.48 -24.35 6.56
C ARG A 161 24.59 -25.67 7.30
#